data_AF-B8JFK8-F1
#
_entry.id   AF-B8JFK8-F1
#
_cell.length_a   1.000
_cell.length_b   1.000
_cell.length_c   1.000
_cell.angle_alpha   90.00
_cell.angle_beta   90.00
_cell.angle_gamma   90.00
#
_symmetry.space_group_name_H-M   'P 1'
#
loop_
_entity.id
_entity.type
_entity.pdbx_description
1 polymer ?
#
loop_
_entity_poly.entity_id
_entity_poly.type
_entity_poly.pdbx_seq_one_letter_code
_entity_poly.pdbx_strand_id
1 'polypeptide(L)'
;MTRSSRWRVALTRLVLLLATVPTIGPTSSCAPSCSRAGLTPEESKAVAVLTGRFETVVFTSGRLATETLQPGALGAVDSVRLAAYVGRFWLDELRPDAGRSLAELSRSLLVGAKDFRAPSGPPPSLGGVRSTKCFVFTLRPGARYDLDARLASAARVPGMPDGRTGKARQQEGEPEPVSWFAAPAGTAYVVLANDLDELRAVVRMLSTSGPPGAANLLDAPLLAGQSAWAHRRYRIARAADPGAAGTKDLSPSAIALVVVPDVKSNTVRVRLHGAPGDTAFVAKLNTGSFLPAFREVEPGVWESVAVRGASRDTDAEMLLSVLYLLGFGVFL
;
A
#
# COMPACT_ATOMS: atom_id res chain seq x y z
N MET A 1 27.21 -19.54 15.23
CA MET A 1 28.03 -18.97 14.14
C MET A 1 28.04 -20.01 13.02
N THR A 2 27.48 -19.88 11.81
CA THR A 2 27.34 -18.78 10.86
C THR A 2 26.07 -19.02 10.00
N ARG A 3 24.91 -18.53 10.44
CA ARG A 3 23.67 -18.44 9.62
C ARG A 3 23.34 -17.01 9.18
N SER A 4 24.12 -16.01 9.61
CA SER A 4 23.89 -14.59 9.32
C SER A 4 24.50 -14.07 8.01
N SER A 5 25.34 -14.85 7.32
CA SER A 5 26.04 -14.36 6.12
C SER A 5 25.27 -14.55 4.80
N ARG A 6 24.36 -15.53 4.72
CA ARG A 6 23.61 -15.80 3.48
C ARG A 6 22.48 -14.79 3.24
N TRP A 7 21.87 -14.26 4.30
CA TRP A 7 20.86 -13.20 4.21
C TRP A 7 21.44 -11.88 3.69
N ARG A 8 22.69 -11.56 4.10
CA ARG A 8 23.40 -10.40 3.58
C ARG A 8 23.55 -10.51 2.07
N VAL A 9 23.91 -11.65 1.50
CA VAL A 9 24.10 -11.79 0.04
C VAL A 9 22.79 -11.64 -0.76
N ALA A 10 21.66 -12.11 -0.23
CA ALA A 10 20.35 -11.93 -0.87
C ALA A 10 19.84 -10.48 -0.76
N LEU A 11 19.97 -9.85 0.42
CA LEU A 11 19.71 -8.41 0.59
C LEU A 11 20.67 -7.57 -0.25
N THR A 12 21.95 -7.94 -0.33
CA THR A 12 22.99 -7.27 -1.11
C THR A 12 22.71 -7.36 -2.61
N ARG A 13 22.05 -8.40 -3.12
CA ARG A 13 21.60 -8.45 -4.54
C ARG A 13 20.35 -7.60 -4.79
N LEU A 14 19.42 -7.54 -3.83
CA LEU A 14 18.28 -6.60 -3.88
C LEU A 14 18.76 -5.13 -3.76
N VAL A 15 19.84 -4.89 -3.02
CA VAL A 15 20.50 -3.59 -2.82
C VAL A 15 21.48 -3.23 -3.94
N LEU A 16 22.15 -4.19 -4.61
CA LEU A 16 23.09 -3.90 -5.71
C LEU A 16 22.40 -3.53 -7.03
N LEU A 17 21.13 -3.90 -7.22
CA LEU A 17 20.32 -3.42 -8.34
C LEU A 17 19.92 -1.93 -8.21
N LEU A 18 20.30 -1.26 -7.11
CA LEU A 18 20.06 0.17 -6.83
C LEU A 18 21.31 1.07 -7.05
N ALA A 19 22.40 0.54 -7.60
CA ALA A 19 23.64 1.29 -7.77
C ALA A 19 23.80 1.82 -9.20
N THR A 20 23.38 3.08 -9.44
CA THR A 20 24.05 4.11 -10.28
C THR A 20 23.07 5.24 -10.64
N VAL A 21 23.07 6.37 -9.92
CA VAL A 21 22.50 7.67 -10.39
C VAL A 21 23.28 8.81 -9.73
N PRO A 22 23.61 9.91 -10.46
CA PRO A 22 24.42 11.02 -9.98
C PRO A 22 23.72 11.89 -8.93
N THR A 23 24.53 12.55 -8.12
CA THR A 23 24.17 13.64 -7.20
C THR A 23 23.62 14.84 -7.98
N ILE A 24 22.32 15.09 -7.88
CA ILE A 24 21.69 16.35 -8.32
C ILE A 24 21.43 17.19 -7.06
N GLY A 25 22.04 18.36 -7.02
CA GLY A 25 21.99 19.30 -5.90
C GLY A 25 20.60 19.92 -5.67
N PRO A 26 20.37 20.51 -4.49
CA PRO A 26 19.07 21.04 -4.11
C PRO A 26 18.83 22.39 -4.82
N THR A 27 17.78 22.47 -5.64
CA THR A 27 17.21 23.77 -6.01
C THR A 27 15.91 23.97 -5.24
N SER A 28 15.99 24.91 -4.30
CA SER A 28 14.88 25.40 -3.49
C SER A 28 13.92 26.23 -4.34
N SER A 29 12.63 25.91 -4.32
CA SER A 29 11.60 26.93 -4.43
C SER A 29 10.46 26.61 -3.47
N CYS A 30 10.22 27.54 -2.55
CA CYS A 30 9.10 27.52 -1.63
C CYS A 30 7.80 27.74 -2.42
N ALA A 31 6.90 26.76 -2.39
CA ALA A 31 5.50 26.95 -2.77
C ALA A 31 4.66 27.13 -1.49
N PRO A 32 3.64 27.99 -1.51
CA PRO A 32 2.95 28.50 -0.33
C PRO A 32 2.13 27.40 0.37
N SER A 33 1.88 27.63 1.66
CA SER A 33 1.09 26.79 2.56
C SER A 33 -0.23 26.29 1.93
N CYS A 34 -0.25 25.04 1.46
CA CYS A 34 -1.51 24.34 1.24
C CYS A 34 -2.17 24.11 2.60
N SER A 35 -3.35 24.72 2.77
CA SER A 35 -4.32 24.40 3.80
C SER A 35 -4.50 22.88 3.89
N ARG A 36 -4.57 22.34 5.12
CA ARG A 36 -4.95 20.95 5.41
C ARG A 36 -6.37 20.71 4.93
N ALA A 37 -6.55 20.47 3.64
CA ALA A 37 -7.83 20.00 3.11
C ALA A 37 -8.00 18.54 3.54
N GLY A 38 -9.12 18.24 4.20
CA GLY A 38 -9.52 16.86 4.47
C GLY A 38 -9.77 16.08 3.17
N LEU A 39 -10.09 14.79 3.29
CA LEU A 39 -10.46 13.96 2.15
C LEU A 39 -11.63 14.57 1.39
N THR A 40 -11.57 14.58 0.06
CA THR A 40 -12.72 15.04 -0.75
C THR A 40 -13.88 14.03 -0.64
N PRO A 41 -15.10 14.38 -1.07
CA PRO A 41 -16.22 13.43 -1.08
C PRO A 41 -15.88 12.14 -1.85
N GLU A 42 -15.17 12.26 -2.96
CA GLU A 42 -14.77 11.13 -3.78
C GLU A 42 -13.78 10.21 -3.05
N GLU A 43 -12.80 10.80 -2.38
CA GLU A 43 -11.79 10.09 -1.60
C GLU A 43 -12.42 9.42 -0.38
N SER A 44 -13.28 10.15 0.34
CA SER A 44 -14.01 9.62 1.50
C SER A 44 -14.85 8.40 1.12
N LYS A 45 -15.50 8.42 -0.05
CA LYS A 45 -16.25 7.28 -0.58
C LYS A 45 -15.34 6.11 -0.94
N ALA A 46 -14.21 6.36 -1.60
CA ALA A 46 -13.24 5.32 -1.93
C ALA A 46 -12.66 4.66 -0.67
N VAL A 47 -12.32 5.45 0.34
CA VAL A 47 -11.88 4.97 1.65
C VAL A 47 -12.96 4.10 2.30
N ALA A 48 -14.22 4.56 2.34
CA ALA A 48 -15.31 3.79 2.93
C ALA A 48 -15.54 2.45 2.22
N VAL A 49 -15.54 2.46 0.87
CA VAL A 49 -15.67 1.26 0.05
C VAL A 49 -14.52 0.27 0.31
N LEU A 50 -13.28 0.76 0.34
CA LEU A 50 -12.11 -0.10 0.53
C LEU A 50 -12.03 -0.63 1.97
N THR A 51 -12.24 0.20 2.99
CA THR A 51 -12.21 -0.23 4.40
C THR A 51 -13.34 -1.19 4.77
N GLY A 52 -14.46 -1.17 4.03
CA GLY A 52 -15.55 -2.13 4.17
C GLY A 52 -15.23 -3.52 3.59
N ARG A 53 -14.24 -3.64 2.70
CA ARG A 53 -13.96 -4.88 1.96
C ARG A 53 -12.59 -5.48 2.20
N PHE A 54 -11.60 -4.63 2.36
CA PHE A 54 -10.19 -5.00 2.46
C PHE A 54 -9.71 -4.91 3.90
N GLU A 55 -8.67 -5.67 4.21
CA GLU A 55 -8.04 -5.64 5.53
C GLU A 55 -7.08 -4.48 5.63
N THR A 56 -6.23 -4.30 4.61
CA THR A 56 -5.29 -3.19 4.50
C THR A 56 -5.78 -2.19 3.47
N VAL A 57 -5.78 -0.91 3.83
CA VAL A 57 -6.06 0.21 2.93
C VAL A 57 -4.92 1.21 3.04
N VAL A 58 -4.32 1.56 1.91
CA VAL A 58 -3.27 2.57 1.81
C VAL A 58 -3.79 3.73 0.98
N PHE A 59 -3.53 4.95 1.43
CA PHE A 59 -3.85 6.19 0.71
C PHE A 59 -2.57 6.94 0.37
N THR A 60 -2.55 7.54 -0.81
CA THR A 60 -1.47 8.40 -1.27
C THR A 60 -2.03 9.51 -2.15
N SER A 61 -1.67 10.75 -1.86
CA SER A 61 -2.03 11.89 -2.71
C SER A 61 -1.45 11.75 -4.12
N GLY A 62 -2.14 12.29 -5.12
CA GLY A 62 -1.78 12.15 -6.53
C GLY A 62 -0.40 12.74 -6.84
N ARG A 63 -0.05 13.88 -6.22
CA ARG A 63 1.30 14.47 -6.31
C ARG A 63 2.38 13.47 -5.90
N LEU A 64 2.20 12.86 -4.74
CA LEU A 64 3.15 11.90 -4.18
C LEU A 64 3.19 10.61 -5.00
N ALA A 65 2.03 10.14 -5.50
CA ALA A 65 1.96 9.02 -6.41
C ALA A 65 2.73 9.28 -7.71
N THR A 66 2.58 10.47 -8.33
CA THR A 66 3.33 10.87 -9.52
C THR A 66 4.83 10.89 -9.25
N GLU A 67 5.29 11.50 -8.15
CA GLU A 67 6.70 11.52 -7.74
C GLU A 67 7.27 10.09 -7.58
N THR A 68 6.45 9.16 -7.07
CA THR A 68 6.86 7.75 -6.85
C THR A 68 6.98 6.95 -8.16
N LEU A 69 6.10 7.23 -9.12
CA LEU A 69 6.01 6.51 -10.38
C LEU A 69 6.99 7.03 -11.45
N GLN A 70 7.88 7.97 -11.10
CA GLN A 70 8.94 8.41 -12.00
C GLN A 70 10.01 7.31 -12.22
N PRO A 71 10.54 7.17 -13.46
CA PRO A 71 11.73 6.36 -13.71
C PRO A 71 12.91 6.81 -12.82
N GLY A 72 13.63 5.86 -12.20
CA GLY A 72 14.76 6.17 -11.32
C GLY A 72 14.40 6.60 -9.88
N ALA A 73 13.12 6.84 -9.56
CA ALA A 73 12.68 7.19 -8.21
C ALA A 73 12.80 6.05 -7.17
N LEU A 74 13.25 4.85 -7.59
CA LEU A 74 13.38 3.65 -6.77
C LEU A 74 14.59 3.67 -5.80
N GLY A 75 15.42 4.72 -5.83
CA GLY A 75 16.61 4.83 -4.97
C GLY A 75 16.33 4.85 -3.46
N ALA A 76 15.08 5.08 -3.06
CA ALA A 76 14.60 4.84 -1.70
C ALA A 76 13.10 4.49 -1.78
N VAL A 77 12.76 3.22 -1.60
CA VAL A 77 11.40 2.88 -1.17
C VAL A 77 11.28 3.45 0.25
N ASP A 78 10.40 4.41 0.45
CA ASP A 78 9.99 4.82 1.79
C ASP A 78 8.53 4.39 2.02
N SER A 79 8.11 4.30 3.28
CA SER A 79 6.76 3.83 3.66
C SER A 79 5.64 4.67 3.04
N VAL A 80 5.94 5.93 2.70
CA VAL A 80 5.10 6.90 2.00
C VAL A 80 4.74 6.42 0.59
N ARG A 81 5.65 5.69 -0.07
CA ARG A 81 5.54 5.26 -1.46
C ARG A 81 4.86 3.91 -1.64
N LEU A 82 4.41 3.26 -0.57
CA LEU A 82 3.94 1.88 -0.59
C LEU A 82 2.77 1.62 -1.56
N ALA A 83 1.73 2.46 -1.54
CA ALA A 83 0.58 2.30 -2.44
C ALA A 83 0.99 2.40 -3.91
N ALA A 84 1.82 3.41 -4.22
CA ALA A 84 2.33 3.61 -5.57
C ALA A 84 3.35 2.54 -5.97
N TYR A 85 4.18 2.04 -5.04
CA TYR A 85 5.13 0.95 -5.29
C TYR A 85 4.42 -0.37 -5.59
N VAL A 86 3.43 -0.74 -4.77
CA VAL A 86 2.61 -1.95 -4.97
C VAL A 86 1.79 -1.85 -6.26
N GLY A 87 1.34 -0.64 -6.63
CA GLY A 87 0.61 -0.38 -7.87
C GLY A 87 1.49 -0.30 -9.11
N ARG A 88 2.72 0.18 -8.99
CA ARG A 88 3.63 0.45 -10.12
C ARG A 88 3.80 -0.74 -11.03
N PHE A 89 4.07 -1.91 -10.48
CA PHE A 89 4.25 -3.14 -11.26
C PHE A 89 3.02 -3.49 -12.09
N TRP A 90 1.82 -3.27 -11.55
CA TRP A 90 0.57 -3.54 -12.27
C TRP A 90 0.30 -2.50 -13.34
N LEU A 91 0.66 -1.25 -13.07
CA LEU A 91 0.44 -0.12 -13.96
C LEU A 91 1.42 -0.06 -15.13
N ASP A 92 2.67 -0.47 -14.92
CA ASP A 92 3.70 -0.51 -15.97
C ASP A 92 3.39 -1.60 -17.00
N GLU A 93 2.70 -2.68 -16.60
CA GLU A 93 2.25 -3.78 -17.47
C GLU A 93 1.03 -3.39 -18.34
N LEU A 94 0.27 -2.36 -17.96
CA LEU A 94 -0.84 -1.85 -18.77
C LEU A 94 -0.34 -1.16 -20.05
N ARG A 95 0.73 -0.38 -19.92
CA ARG A 95 1.50 0.28 -20.99
C ARG A 95 2.71 0.97 -20.34
N PRO A 96 3.85 1.14 -21.04
CA PRO A 96 5.06 1.77 -20.46
C PRO A 96 4.94 3.19 -19.86
N ASP A 97 3.76 3.84 -19.89
CA ASP A 97 3.50 5.11 -19.18
C ASP A 97 2.10 5.17 -18.57
N ALA A 98 1.31 4.08 -18.61
CA ALA A 98 -0.10 4.10 -18.21
C ALA A 98 -0.25 4.50 -16.73
N GLY A 99 0.63 3.98 -15.86
CA GLY A 99 0.68 4.35 -14.45
C GLY A 99 0.98 5.82 -14.21
N ARG A 100 1.95 6.38 -14.94
CA ARG A 100 2.32 7.79 -14.82
C ARG A 100 1.18 8.69 -15.28
N SER A 101 0.63 8.44 -16.47
CA SER A 101 -0.50 9.21 -17.00
C SER A 101 -1.72 9.14 -16.09
N LEU A 102 -2.02 7.96 -15.53
CA LEU A 102 -3.13 7.81 -14.60
C LEU A 102 -2.87 8.55 -13.28
N ALA A 103 -1.64 8.48 -12.75
CA ALA A 103 -1.26 9.21 -11.55
C ALA A 103 -1.31 10.73 -11.73
N GLU A 104 -0.86 11.25 -12.87
CA GLU A 104 -0.94 12.69 -13.22
C GLU A 104 -2.39 13.20 -13.28
N LEU A 105 -3.31 12.37 -13.80
CA LEU A 105 -4.74 12.66 -13.86
C LEU A 105 -5.44 12.44 -12.52
N SER A 106 -4.82 11.68 -11.61
CA SER A 106 -5.37 11.40 -10.30
C SER A 106 -5.19 12.56 -9.31
N ARG A 107 -6.18 12.72 -8.44
CA ARG A 107 -6.07 13.48 -7.21
C ARG A 107 -5.47 12.62 -6.10
N SER A 108 -5.78 11.33 -6.05
CA SER A 108 -5.18 10.36 -5.13
C SER A 108 -5.27 8.93 -5.64
N LEU A 109 -4.44 8.08 -5.05
CA LEU A 109 -4.41 6.64 -5.23
C LEU A 109 -4.71 5.97 -3.88
N LEU A 110 -5.67 5.06 -3.89
CA LEU A 110 -5.96 4.17 -2.78
C LEU A 110 -5.72 2.71 -3.16
N VAL A 111 -5.23 1.91 -2.24
CA VAL A 111 -4.95 0.48 -2.44
C VAL A 111 -5.57 -0.32 -1.31
N GLY A 112 -6.52 -1.18 -1.65
CA GLY A 112 -7.05 -2.22 -0.76
C GLY A 112 -6.30 -3.54 -0.96
N ALA A 113 -6.00 -4.25 0.14
CA ALA A 113 -5.45 -5.61 0.11
C ALA A 113 -6.08 -6.52 1.18
N LYS A 114 -6.26 -7.80 0.84
CA LYS A 114 -6.78 -8.84 1.74
C LYS A 114 -6.35 -10.24 1.30
N ASP A 115 -6.76 -11.26 2.06
CA ASP A 115 -6.57 -12.67 1.73
C ASP A 115 -5.08 -13.01 1.50
N PHE A 116 -4.23 -12.57 2.44
CA PHE A 116 -2.78 -12.71 2.38
C PHE A 116 -2.34 -14.19 2.44
N ARG A 117 -1.44 -14.60 1.55
CA ARG A 117 -0.94 -15.97 1.43
C ARG A 117 0.56 -15.98 1.17
N ALA A 118 1.23 -17.04 1.62
CA ALA A 118 2.62 -17.30 1.27
C ALA A 118 2.81 -17.39 -0.26
N PRO A 119 4.02 -17.11 -0.75
CA PRO A 119 4.36 -17.30 -2.15
C PRO A 119 4.13 -18.76 -2.56
N SER A 120 3.66 -18.95 -3.78
CA SER A 120 3.44 -20.27 -4.34
C SER A 120 4.75 -20.97 -4.66
N GLY A 121 4.86 -22.25 -4.32
CA GLY A 121 6.01 -23.09 -4.64
C GLY A 121 6.19 -24.20 -3.61
N PRO A 122 7.07 -25.19 -3.88
CA PRO A 122 7.43 -26.19 -2.88
C PRO A 122 8.14 -25.50 -1.70
N PRO A 123 7.82 -25.85 -0.44
CA PRO A 123 8.50 -25.30 0.72
C PRO A 123 10.00 -25.64 0.72
N PRO A 124 10.88 -24.72 1.15
CA PRO A 124 10.60 -23.32 1.47
C PRO A 124 10.51 -22.45 0.19
N SER A 125 9.36 -21.82 -0.03
CA SER A 125 9.19 -20.85 -1.13
C SER A 125 9.55 -19.44 -0.65
N LEU A 126 10.51 -18.82 -1.34
CA LEU A 126 10.91 -17.43 -1.12
C LEU A 126 10.13 -16.53 -2.09
N GLY A 127 9.63 -15.39 -1.62
CA GLY A 127 9.00 -14.41 -2.49
C GLY A 127 8.04 -13.45 -1.79
N GLY A 128 7.43 -12.56 -2.57
CA GLY A 128 6.45 -11.60 -2.05
C GLY A 128 5.17 -12.26 -1.56
N VAL A 129 4.54 -11.66 -0.55
CA VAL A 129 3.22 -12.08 -0.08
C VAL A 129 2.18 -11.88 -1.18
N ARG A 130 1.43 -12.96 -1.44
CA ARG A 130 0.31 -12.97 -2.38
C ARG A 130 -0.92 -12.40 -1.69
N SER A 131 -1.72 -11.61 -2.40
CA SER A 131 -2.95 -11.02 -1.85
C SER A 131 -3.88 -10.57 -2.95
N THR A 132 -5.17 -10.53 -2.63
CA THR A 132 -6.18 -9.87 -3.45
C THR A 132 -6.03 -8.36 -3.27
N LYS A 133 -5.77 -7.64 -4.36
CA LYS A 133 -5.46 -6.20 -4.39
C LYS A 133 -6.46 -5.46 -5.26
N CYS A 134 -6.85 -4.27 -4.82
CA CYS A 134 -7.68 -3.33 -5.58
C CYS A 134 -7.13 -1.91 -5.47
N PHE A 135 -6.85 -1.28 -6.59
CA PHE A 135 -6.38 0.09 -6.72
C PHE A 135 -7.54 0.97 -7.16
N VAL A 136 -7.76 2.08 -6.46
CA VAL A 136 -8.76 3.09 -6.81
C VAL A 136 -8.04 4.41 -7.01
N PHE A 137 -8.05 4.89 -8.25
CA PHE A 137 -7.56 6.22 -8.60
C PHE A 137 -8.75 7.17 -8.56
N THR A 138 -8.70 8.17 -7.68
CA THR A 138 -9.68 9.27 -7.72
C THR A 138 -9.18 10.30 -8.73
N LEU A 139 -10.01 10.70 -9.68
CA LEU A 139 -9.63 11.61 -10.75
C LEU A 139 -9.80 13.07 -10.29
N ARG A 140 -8.96 13.97 -10.82
CA ARG A 140 -9.17 15.42 -10.63
C ARG A 140 -10.49 15.84 -11.31
N PRO A 141 -11.17 16.89 -10.82
CA PRO A 141 -12.37 17.41 -11.48
C PRO A 141 -12.10 17.72 -12.96
N GLY A 142 -12.97 17.22 -13.84
CA GLY A 142 -12.86 17.38 -15.29
C GLY A 142 -11.83 16.46 -15.97
N ALA A 143 -10.97 15.77 -15.22
CA ALA A 143 -10.08 14.76 -15.80
C ALA A 143 -10.88 13.53 -16.26
N ARG A 144 -10.46 12.94 -17.36
CA ARG A 144 -11.00 11.69 -17.90
C ARG A 144 -9.86 10.75 -18.23
N TYR A 145 -10.06 9.47 -17.96
CA TYR A 145 -9.14 8.41 -18.35
C TYR A 145 -9.86 7.43 -19.26
N ASP A 146 -9.50 7.46 -20.54
CA ASP A 146 -10.06 6.58 -21.55
C ASP A 146 -9.32 5.24 -21.52
N LEU A 147 -9.90 4.25 -20.83
CA LEU A 147 -9.34 2.90 -20.77
C LEU A 147 -9.30 2.23 -22.14
N ASP A 148 -10.27 2.53 -23.01
CA ASP A 148 -10.40 1.93 -24.33
C ASP A 148 -9.25 2.36 -25.24
N ALA A 149 -8.97 3.67 -25.28
CA ALA A 149 -7.86 4.21 -26.06
C ALA A 149 -6.49 3.81 -25.48
N ARG A 150 -6.38 3.70 -24.15
CA ARG A 150 -5.10 3.43 -23.48
C ARG A 150 -4.74 1.94 -23.43
N LEU A 151 -5.74 1.06 -23.43
CA LEU A 151 -5.60 -0.40 -23.33
C LEU A 151 -6.29 -1.11 -24.50
N ALA A 152 -6.16 -0.56 -25.71
CA ALA A 152 -6.82 -1.09 -26.91
C ALA A 152 -6.42 -2.54 -27.23
N SER A 153 -5.21 -2.96 -26.85
CA SER A 153 -4.72 -4.34 -27.01
C SER A 153 -5.19 -5.31 -25.92
N ALA A 154 -5.79 -4.80 -24.84
CA ALA A 154 -6.30 -5.62 -23.75
C ALA A 154 -7.67 -6.21 -24.11
N ALA A 155 -7.95 -7.40 -23.59
CA ALA A 155 -9.25 -8.03 -23.77
C ALA A 155 -10.34 -7.25 -22.99
N ARG A 156 -11.59 -7.34 -23.46
CA ARG A 156 -12.74 -6.79 -22.72
C ARG A 156 -13.12 -7.71 -21.56
N VAL A 157 -13.56 -7.11 -20.47
CA VAL A 157 -14.12 -7.87 -19.33
C VAL A 157 -15.57 -8.24 -19.65
N PRO A 158 -15.95 -9.53 -19.61
CA PRO A 158 -17.34 -9.94 -19.82
C PRO A 158 -18.29 -9.28 -18.82
N GLY A 159 -19.35 -8.66 -19.35
CA GLY A 159 -20.37 -7.96 -18.55
C GLY A 159 -19.96 -6.58 -18.03
N MET A 160 -18.81 -6.04 -18.46
CA MET A 160 -18.38 -4.67 -18.14
C MET A 160 -17.98 -3.96 -19.43
N PRO A 161 -18.86 -3.13 -20.04
CA PRO A 161 -18.63 -2.54 -21.36
C PRO A 161 -17.29 -1.81 -21.52
N ASP A 162 -16.92 -1.02 -20.51
CA ASP A 162 -15.68 -0.25 -20.48
C ASP A 162 -14.56 -0.96 -19.70
N GLY A 163 -14.78 -2.23 -19.35
CA GLY A 163 -13.84 -3.05 -18.59
C GLY A 163 -12.75 -3.64 -19.49
N ARG A 164 -11.51 -3.66 -18.98
CA ARG A 164 -10.33 -4.22 -19.66
C ARG A 164 -9.63 -5.24 -18.78
N THR A 165 -9.04 -6.26 -19.39
CA THR A 165 -8.30 -7.31 -18.70
C THR A 165 -7.12 -7.80 -19.50
N GLY A 166 -6.10 -8.26 -18.79
CA GLY A 166 -4.93 -8.89 -19.36
C GLY A 166 -4.19 -9.71 -18.31
N LYS A 167 -2.97 -10.11 -18.64
CA LYS A 167 -2.05 -10.78 -17.71
C LYS A 167 -0.83 -9.89 -17.51
N ALA A 168 -0.47 -9.64 -16.27
CA ALA A 168 0.80 -9.02 -15.91
C ALA A 168 1.89 -10.09 -15.91
N ARG A 169 3.13 -9.72 -16.26
CA ARG A 169 4.28 -10.62 -16.12
C ARG A 169 4.37 -11.22 -14.72
N GLN A 170 4.96 -12.41 -14.64
CA GLN A 170 5.22 -13.11 -13.40
C GLN A 170 5.98 -12.19 -12.43
N GLN A 171 5.44 -12.04 -11.21
CA GLN A 171 6.06 -11.28 -10.13
C GLN A 171 6.76 -12.23 -9.14
N GLU A 172 7.73 -11.72 -8.38
CA GLU A 172 8.43 -12.48 -7.36
C GLU A 172 7.46 -13.03 -6.31
N GLY A 173 7.32 -14.36 -6.23
CA GLY A 173 6.37 -15.05 -5.35
C GLY A 173 5.07 -15.55 -6.00
N GLU A 174 4.83 -15.20 -7.27
CA GLU A 174 3.75 -15.76 -8.10
C GLU A 174 4.35 -16.76 -9.10
N PRO A 175 3.71 -17.92 -9.34
CA PRO A 175 4.28 -18.97 -10.20
C PRO A 175 3.90 -18.75 -11.67
N GLU A 176 2.89 -17.91 -11.90
CA GLU A 176 2.22 -17.68 -13.17
C GLU A 176 1.93 -16.18 -13.34
N PRO A 177 1.79 -15.70 -14.60
CA PRO A 177 1.29 -14.37 -14.88
C PRO A 177 -0.05 -14.11 -14.19
N VAL A 178 -0.16 -13.02 -13.44
CA VAL A 178 -1.39 -12.71 -12.68
C VAL A 178 -2.35 -11.92 -13.57
N SER A 179 -3.61 -12.32 -13.58
CA SER A 179 -4.66 -11.57 -14.27
C SER A 179 -4.88 -10.22 -13.61
N TRP A 180 -5.03 -9.18 -14.44
CA TRP A 180 -5.49 -7.86 -14.02
C TRP A 180 -6.79 -7.51 -14.69
N PHE A 181 -7.58 -6.69 -14.01
CA PHE A 181 -8.86 -6.16 -14.48
C PHE A 181 -8.89 -4.66 -14.18
N ALA A 182 -9.42 -3.86 -15.10
CA ALA A 182 -9.56 -2.42 -14.96
C ALA A 182 -10.92 -1.97 -15.47
N ALA A 183 -11.54 -1.00 -14.82
CA ALA A 183 -12.80 -0.41 -15.27
C ALA A 183 -12.95 1.01 -14.71
N PRO A 184 -13.68 1.90 -15.41
CA PRO A 184 -14.09 3.17 -14.84
C PRO A 184 -15.23 2.93 -13.83
N ALA A 185 -15.34 3.77 -12.82
CA ALA A 185 -16.53 3.83 -11.97
C ALA A 185 -17.06 5.27 -11.95
N GLY A 186 -18.11 5.51 -12.73
CA GLY A 186 -18.60 6.87 -12.99
C GLY A 186 -17.52 7.75 -13.66
N THR A 187 -17.57 9.06 -13.40
CA THR A 187 -16.59 10.02 -13.96
C THR A 187 -15.42 10.33 -13.01
N ALA A 188 -15.48 9.83 -11.78
CA ALA A 188 -14.57 10.22 -10.70
C ALA A 188 -13.49 9.19 -10.40
N TYR A 189 -13.60 7.96 -10.93
CA TYR A 189 -12.73 6.86 -10.54
C TYR A 189 -12.27 6.01 -11.71
N VAL A 190 -11.04 5.50 -11.59
CA VAL A 190 -10.55 4.34 -12.33
C VAL A 190 -10.16 3.28 -11.32
N VAL A 191 -10.67 2.05 -11.50
CA VAL A 191 -10.44 0.93 -10.58
C VAL A 191 -9.64 -0.13 -11.30
N LEU A 192 -8.59 -0.65 -10.65
CA LEU A 192 -7.82 -1.80 -11.12
C LEU A 192 -7.83 -2.86 -10.02
N ALA A 193 -7.96 -4.13 -10.35
CA ALA A 193 -7.87 -5.22 -9.39
C ALA A 193 -7.21 -6.45 -10.01
N ASN A 194 -6.70 -7.34 -9.18
CA ASN A 194 -6.26 -8.67 -9.60
C ASN A 194 -7.32 -9.76 -9.44
N ASP A 195 -8.53 -9.37 -9.03
CA ASP A 195 -9.68 -10.23 -8.86
C ASP A 195 -10.91 -9.57 -9.50
N LEU A 196 -11.65 -10.33 -10.32
CA LEU A 196 -12.77 -9.83 -11.10
C LEU A 196 -13.99 -9.50 -10.22
N ASP A 197 -14.25 -10.30 -9.20
CA ASP A 197 -15.39 -10.10 -8.32
C ASP A 197 -15.18 -8.89 -7.42
N GLU A 198 -13.95 -8.66 -6.96
CA GLU A 198 -13.56 -7.44 -6.28
C GLU A 198 -13.67 -6.21 -7.19
N LEU A 199 -13.21 -6.29 -8.46
CA LEU A 199 -13.40 -5.18 -9.40
C LEU A 199 -14.88 -4.82 -9.53
N ARG A 200 -15.74 -5.81 -9.82
CA ARG A 200 -17.18 -5.60 -9.99
C ARG A 200 -17.83 -5.01 -8.75
N ALA A 201 -17.49 -5.54 -7.57
CA ALA A 201 -18.04 -5.07 -6.31
C ALA A 201 -17.63 -3.62 -6.03
N VAL A 202 -16.33 -3.29 -6.16
CA VAL A 202 -15.80 -1.94 -5.91
C VAL A 202 -16.39 -0.94 -6.90
N VAL A 203 -16.37 -1.24 -8.20
CA VAL A 203 -16.97 -0.38 -9.24
C VAL A 203 -18.43 -0.10 -8.93
N ARG A 204 -19.22 -1.14 -8.62
CA ARG A 204 -20.65 -0.98 -8.30
C ARG A 204 -20.86 -0.01 -7.13
N MET A 205 -20.15 -0.17 -6.02
CA MET A 205 -20.32 0.70 -4.84
C MET A 205 -19.77 2.12 -5.05
N LEU A 206 -18.74 2.29 -5.88
CA LEU A 206 -18.26 3.62 -6.25
C LEU A 206 -19.24 4.33 -7.19
N SER A 207 -19.98 3.57 -8.02
CA SER A 207 -20.98 4.10 -8.95
C SER A 207 -22.34 4.41 -8.31
N THR A 208 -22.68 3.88 -7.12
CA THR A 208 -23.97 4.16 -6.48
C THR A 208 -24.09 5.61 -6.05
N SER A 209 -25.15 6.32 -6.45
CA SER A 209 -25.44 7.66 -5.94
C SER A 209 -25.79 7.61 -4.45
N GLY A 210 -25.14 8.45 -3.64
CA GLY A 210 -25.35 8.50 -2.20
C GLY A 210 -24.13 9.02 -1.44
N PRO A 211 -24.31 9.49 -0.20
CA PRO A 211 -23.19 9.91 0.63
C PRO A 211 -22.24 8.72 0.86
N PRO A 212 -20.93 8.98 1.04
CA PRO A 212 -20.00 7.94 1.45
C PRO A 212 -20.51 7.29 2.74
N GLY A 213 -20.54 5.96 2.79
CA GLY A 213 -20.75 5.25 4.05
C GLY A 213 -19.67 5.65 5.07
N ALA A 214 -19.93 5.40 6.36
CA ALA A 214 -18.92 5.65 7.39
C ALA A 214 -17.67 4.80 7.10
N ALA A 215 -16.54 5.48 6.89
CA ALA A 215 -15.27 4.79 6.77
C ALA A 215 -14.93 4.08 8.07
N ASN A 216 -14.54 2.81 7.99
CA ASN A 216 -14.14 2.05 9.17
C ASN A 216 -12.64 2.27 9.43
N LEU A 217 -12.29 3.53 9.68
CA LEU A 217 -10.94 3.96 10.00
C LEU A 217 -10.84 4.28 11.49
N LEU A 218 -9.98 3.53 12.18
CA LEU A 218 -9.48 3.98 13.47
C LEU A 218 -8.54 5.17 13.26
N ASP A 219 -8.51 6.08 14.24
CA ASP A 219 -7.77 7.35 14.18
C ASP A 219 -8.09 8.26 12.97
N ALA A 220 -9.35 8.31 12.51
CA ALA A 220 -9.73 9.23 11.43
C ALA A 220 -9.22 10.68 11.62
N PRO A 221 -9.20 11.27 12.83
CA PRO A 221 -8.60 12.59 13.06
C PRO A 221 -7.08 12.65 12.80
N LEU A 222 -6.33 11.58 13.07
CA LEU A 222 -4.89 11.50 12.79
C LEU A 222 -4.60 11.42 11.29
N LEU A 223 -5.46 10.71 10.56
CA LEU A 223 -5.37 10.52 9.11
C LEU A 223 -5.80 11.75 8.32
N ALA A 224 -6.62 12.61 8.92
CA ALA A 224 -7.13 13.81 8.28
C ALA A 224 -5.99 14.77 7.87
N GLY A 225 -5.98 15.14 6.59
CA GLY A 225 -5.00 16.08 6.02
C GLY A 225 -3.60 15.50 5.80
N GLN A 226 -3.40 14.19 5.99
CA GLN A 226 -2.14 13.53 5.65
C GLN A 226 -2.05 13.26 4.14
N SER A 227 -0.88 13.47 3.56
CA SER A 227 -0.64 13.21 2.13
C SER A 227 -0.46 11.73 1.80
N ALA A 228 -0.20 10.89 2.82
CA ALA A 228 -0.18 9.44 2.74
C ALA A 228 -0.49 8.83 4.11
N TRP A 229 -1.07 7.65 4.10
CA TRP A 229 -1.26 6.83 5.29
C TRP A 229 -1.58 5.39 4.91
N ALA A 230 -1.41 4.46 5.84
CA ALA A 230 -1.94 3.11 5.75
C ALA A 230 -2.75 2.77 6.99
N HIS A 231 -3.85 2.06 6.79
CA HIS A 231 -4.68 1.52 7.86
C HIS A 231 -4.88 0.04 7.58
N ARG A 232 -4.67 -0.80 8.57
CA ARG A 232 -4.98 -2.22 8.49
C ARG A 232 -5.85 -2.63 9.66
N ARG A 233 -6.96 -3.30 9.38
CA ARG A 233 -7.73 -4.03 10.38
C ARG A 233 -7.32 -5.50 10.37
N TYR A 234 -6.90 -6.02 11.50
CA TYR A 234 -6.42 -7.39 11.59
C TYR A 234 -7.58 -8.41 11.65
N ARG A 235 -7.38 -9.55 10.99
CA ARG A 235 -8.24 -10.73 11.06
C ARG A 235 -7.45 -11.95 11.54
N ILE A 236 -6.88 -11.85 12.73
CA ILE A 236 -5.88 -12.81 13.24
C ILE A 236 -6.40 -14.25 13.25
N ALA A 237 -7.61 -14.47 13.77
CA ALA A 237 -8.22 -15.81 13.83
C ALA A 237 -8.61 -16.39 12.45
N ARG A 238 -8.62 -15.58 11.38
CA ARG A 238 -9.04 -15.99 10.03
C ARG A 238 -7.90 -15.91 9.02
N ALA A 239 -6.68 -15.60 9.45
CA ALA A 239 -5.53 -15.55 8.57
C ALA A 239 -5.19 -16.96 8.07
N ALA A 240 -5.29 -17.19 6.76
CA ALA A 240 -4.92 -18.48 6.15
C ALA A 240 -3.44 -18.81 6.37
N ASP A 241 -2.58 -17.78 6.37
CA ASP A 241 -1.17 -17.88 6.69
C ASP A 241 -0.78 -16.69 7.59
N PRO A 242 -0.59 -16.90 8.91
CA PRO A 242 -0.24 -15.84 9.84
C PRO A 242 1.10 -15.14 9.51
N GLY A 243 2.04 -15.85 8.89
CA GLY A 243 3.33 -15.32 8.49
C GLY A 243 3.18 -14.34 7.33
N ALA A 244 2.51 -14.77 6.25
CA ALA A 244 2.23 -13.93 5.10
C ALA A 244 1.30 -12.77 5.45
N ALA A 245 0.32 -13.02 6.32
CA ALA A 245 -0.55 -11.97 6.84
C ALA A 245 0.17 -11.03 7.82
N GLY A 246 1.44 -11.22 8.20
CA GLY A 246 2.09 -10.31 9.14
C GLY A 246 1.47 -10.31 10.54
N THR A 247 0.83 -11.41 10.94
CA THR A 247 0.11 -11.56 12.21
C THR A 247 0.72 -12.62 13.12
N LYS A 248 1.77 -13.34 12.67
CA LYS A 248 2.46 -14.37 13.45
C LYS A 248 2.96 -13.88 14.82
N ASP A 249 3.32 -12.61 14.88
CA ASP A 249 3.85 -11.98 16.09
C ASP A 249 2.82 -11.12 16.84
N LEU A 250 1.56 -11.13 16.40
CA LEU A 250 0.47 -10.41 17.04
C LEU A 250 -0.36 -11.35 17.92
N SER A 251 -0.81 -10.87 19.07
CA SER A 251 -1.78 -11.60 19.88
C SER A 251 -3.17 -11.47 19.26
N PRO A 252 -4.11 -12.39 19.54
CA PRO A 252 -5.49 -12.30 19.03
C PRO A 252 -6.23 -11.01 19.40
N SER A 253 -5.74 -10.22 20.37
CA SER A 253 -6.35 -8.97 20.78
C SER A 253 -5.97 -7.79 19.88
N ALA A 254 -4.97 -7.93 19.00
CA ALA A 254 -4.61 -6.84 18.09
C ALA A 254 -5.74 -6.59 17.08
N ILE A 255 -6.19 -5.33 17.03
CA ILE A 255 -7.38 -4.88 16.31
C ILE A 255 -6.97 -4.25 14.97
N ALA A 256 -6.03 -3.31 15.00
CA ALA A 256 -5.66 -2.55 13.83
C ALA A 256 -4.27 -1.92 13.93
N LEU A 257 -3.72 -1.56 12.77
CA LEU A 257 -2.48 -0.81 12.60
C LEU A 257 -2.76 0.45 11.79
N VAL A 258 -2.23 1.57 12.23
CA VAL A 258 -2.24 2.85 11.51
C VAL A 258 -0.81 3.31 11.30
N VAL A 259 -0.47 3.66 10.07
CA VAL A 259 0.85 4.15 9.69
C VAL A 259 0.69 5.51 9.04
N VAL A 260 1.35 6.52 9.61
CA VAL A 260 1.35 7.88 9.10
C VAL A 260 2.78 8.34 8.93
N PRO A 261 3.29 8.37 7.69
CA PRO A 261 4.58 8.96 7.44
C PRO A 261 4.48 10.48 7.35
N ASP A 262 5.39 11.17 8.03
CA ASP A 262 5.55 12.62 7.94
C ASP A 262 6.76 12.92 7.06
N VAL A 263 6.48 13.50 5.88
CA VAL A 263 7.50 13.88 4.90
C VAL A 263 8.31 15.09 5.40
N LYS A 264 7.71 15.99 6.19
CA LYS A 264 8.38 17.21 6.66
C LYS A 264 9.37 16.91 7.78
N SER A 265 8.95 16.12 8.77
CA SER A 265 9.84 15.72 9.88
C SER A 265 10.67 14.48 9.56
N ASN A 266 10.51 13.90 8.38
CA ASN A 266 11.16 12.66 7.98
C ASN A 266 10.91 11.50 8.97
N THR A 267 9.74 11.46 9.60
CA THR A 267 9.39 10.42 10.58
C THR A 267 8.32 9.48 10.04
N VAL A 268 8.21 8.30 10.64
CA VAL A 268 7.10 7.38 10.42
C VAL A 268 6.48 7.08 11.78
N ARG A 269 5.21 7.48 11.94
CA ARG A 269 4.42 7.09 13.10
C ARG A 269 3.69 5.79 12.80
N VAL A 270 3.86 4.82 13.67
CA VAL A 270 3.19 3.51 13.62
C VAL A 270 2.39 3.35 14.90
N ARG A 271 1.08 3.22 14.77
CA ARG A 271 0.16 3.08 15.90
C ARG A 271 -0.56 1.75 15.80
N LEU A 272 -0.51 0.98 16.87
CA LEU A 272 -1.11 -0.34 16.99
C LEU A 272 -2.23 -0.27 18.02
N HIS A 273 -3.40 -0.77 17.64
CA HIS A 273 -4.61 -0.84 18.45
C HIS A 273 -4.83 -2.27 18.90
N GLY A 274 -5.15 -2.47 20.17
CA GLY A 274 -5.44 -3.76 20.77
C GLY A 274 -6.48 -3.65 21.89
N ALA A 275 -6.80 -4.76 22.53
CA ALA A 275 -7.67 -4.73 23.70
C ALA A 275 -6.96 -4.03 24.89
N PRO A 276 -7.66 -3.17 25.66
CA PRO A 276 -7.08 -2.55 26.84
C PRO A 276 -6.52 -3.59 27.82
N GLY A 277 -5.29 -3.37 28.30
CA GLY A 277 -4.63 -4.24 29.27
C GLY A 277 -3.89 -5.47 28.69
N ASP A 278 -4.01 -5.78 27.39
CA ASP A 278 -3.16 -6.80 26.76
C ASP A 278 -1.88 -6.18 26.22
N THR A 279 -0.75 -6.48 26.86
CA THR A 279 0.58 -5.99 26.46
C THR A 279 1.43 -7.05 25.77
N ALA A 280 0.92 -8.29 25.64
CA ALA A 280 1.73 -9.43 25.22
C ALA A 280 2.25 -9.28 23.78
N PHE A 281 1.44 -8.72 22.87
CA PHE A 281 1.86 -8.48 21.49
C PHE A 281 2.91 -7.37 21.38
N VAL A 282 2.80 -6.32 22.21
CA VAL A 282 3.77 -5.22 22.23
C VAL A 282 5.11 -5.69 22.76
N ALA A 283 5.13 -6.53 23.79
CA ALA A 283 6.35 -7.14 24.29
C ALA A 283 7.08 -7.94 23.20
N LYS A 284 6.34 -8.72 22.40
CA LYS A 284 6.92 -9.48 21.28
C LYS A 284 7.46 -8.56 20.18
N LEU A 285 6.72 -7.52 19.79
CA LEU A 285 7.17 -6.54 18.81
C LEU A 285 8.40 -5.75 19.29
N ASN A 286 8.45 -5.37 20.57
CA ASN A 286 9.58 -4.62 21.14
C ASN A 286 10.86 -5.46 21.30
N THR A 287 10.76 -6.79 21.30
CA THR A 287 11.93 -7.68 21.40
C THR A 287 12.44 -8.17 20.05
N GLY A 288 11.59 -8.20 19.01
CA GLY A 288 11.91 -8.81 17.73
C GLY A 288 11.78 -7.90 16.49
N SER A 289 11.25 -6.68 16.61
CA SER A 289 11.09 -5.78 15.47
C SER A 289 12.25 -4.79 15.33
N PHE A 290 12.48 -4.34 14.10
CA PHE A 290 13.40 -3.23 13.80
C PHE A 290 12.75 -1.85 13.99
N LEU A 291 11.55 -1.81 14.57
CA LEU A 291 10.87 -0.57 14.93
C LEU A 291 11.35 -0.10 16.30
N PRO A 292 11.41 1.22 16.55
CA PRO A 292 11.57 1.72 17.91
C PRO A 292 10.51 1.14 18.83
N ALA A 293 10.85 1.01 20.11
CA ALA A 293 9.94 0.45 21.10
C ALA A 293 8.59 1.20 21.10
N PHE A 294 7.51 0.44 20.96
CA PHE A 294 6.15 0.92 21.11
C PHE A 294 5.89 1.31 22.56
N ARG A 295 5.30 2.49 22.75
CA ARG A 295 4.89 3.03 24.04
C ARG A 295 3.38 3.20 24.05
N GLU A 296 2.74 2.85 25.16
CA GLU A 296 1.31 3.08 25.32
C GLU A 296 1.05 4.60 25.40
N VAL A 297 0.14 5.10 24.56
CA VAL A 297 -0.26 6.51 24.53
C VAL A 297 -1.66 6.70 25.09
N GLU A 298 -2.51 5.68 24.95
CA GLU A 298 -3.86 5.58 25.50
C GLU A 298 -4.13 4.09 25.81
N PRO A 299 -5.06 3.74 26.73
CA PRO A 299 -5.37 2.35 27.03
C PRO A 299 -5.72 1.55 25.76
N GLY A 300 -4.92 0.53 25.44
CA GLY A 300 -5.14 -0.25 24.22
C GLY A 300 -4.58 0.37 22.93
N VAL A 301 -3.81 1.46 23.02
CA VAL A 301 -3.18 2.15 21.88
C VAL A 301 -1.70 2.34 22.15
N TRP A 302 -0.87 1.76 21.27
CA TRP A 302 0.58 1.84 21.36
C TRP A 302 1.15 2.53 20.14
N GLU A 303 2.11 3.43 20.35
CA GLU A 303 2.73 4.21 19.31
C GLU A 303 4.25 4.00 19.29
N SER A 304 4.79 3.84 18.09
CA SER A 304 6.20 3.91 17.79
C SER A 304 6.42 5.02 16.76
N VAL A 305 7.44 5.86 17.00
CA VAL A 305 7.82 6.92 16.07
C VAL A 305 9.27 6.70 15.68
N ALA A 306 9.49 6.39 14.41
CA ALA A 306 10.82 6.20 13.86
C ALA A 306 11.27 7.45 13.09
N VAL A 307 12.52 7.86 13.32
CA VAL A 307 13.18 8.92 12.56
C VAL A 307 13.95 8.27 11.42
N ARG A 308 13.66 8.67 10.18
CA ARG A 308 14.37 8.17 9.00
C ARG A 308 15.72 8.88 8.85
N GLY A 309 16.70 8.20 8.26
CA GLY A 309 18.01 8.75 7.96
C GLY A 309 19.08 8.46 9.02
N ALA A 310 18.83 7.56 9.98
CA ALA A 310 19.84 7.11 10.93
C ALA A 310 20.93 6.27 10.24
N SER A 311 20.52 5.36 9.35
CA SER A 311 21.37 4.68 8.36
C SER A 311 20.49 4.06 7.28
N ARG A 312 21.06 3.77 6.09
CA ARG A 312 20.29 3.12 5.00
C ARG A 312 19.76 1.74 5.42
N ASP A 313 20.56 0.96 6.15
CA ASP A 313 20.18 -0.38 6.57
C ASP A 313 19.04 -0.34 7.61
N THR A 314 19.14 0.57 8.59
CA THR A 314 18.09 0.77 9.61
C THR A 314 16.77 1.23 8.98
N ASP A 315 16.82 2.15 8.02
CA ASP A 315 15.62 2.62 7.33
C ASP A 315 14.95 1.50 6.52
N ALA A 316 15.75 0.64 5.86
CA ALA A 316 15.26 -0.50 5.10
C ALA A 316 14.62 -1.56 6.00
N GLU A 317 15.26 -1.92 7.12
CA GLU A 317 14.74 -2.90 8.08
C GLU A 317 13.45 -2.41 8.76
N MET A 318 13.40 -1.14 9.14
CA MET A 318 12.20 -0.48 9.66
C MET A 318 11.07 -0.56 8.64
N LEU A 319 11.33 -0.20 7.38
CA LEU A 319 10.34 -0.27 6.33
C LEU A 319 9.84 -1.71 6.15
N LEU A 320 10.74 -2.69 6.01
CA LEU A 320 10.38 -4.10 5.87
C LEU A 320 9.50 -4.57 7.04
N SER A 321 9.77 -4.12 8.27
CA SER A 321 8.94 -4.42 9.44
C SER A 321 7.54 -3.84 9.32
N VAL A 322 7.41 -2.60 8.87
CA VAL A 322 6.10 -1.96 8.63
C VAL A 322 5.34 -2.68 7.50
N LEU A 323 6.03 -3.03 6.40
CA LEU A 323 5.44 -3.76 5.28
C LEU A 323 4.94 -5.13 5.70
N TYR A 324 5.74 -5.84 6.51
CA TYR A 324 5.35 -7.11 7.10
C TYR A 324 4.03 -6.95 7.88
N LEU A 325 3.96 -5.99 8.82
CA LEU A 325 2.75 -5.73 9.61
C LEU A 325 1.54 -5.30 8.78
N LEU A 326 1.75 -4.72 7.59
CA LEU A 326 0.69 -4.36 6.64
C LEU A 326 0.27 -5.51 5.69
N GLY A 327 0.98 -6.65 5.70
CA GLY A 327 0.72 -7.79 4.83
C GLY A 327 1.36 -7.67 3.43
N PHE A 328 2.38 -6.82 3.30
CA PHE A 328 3.18 -6.63 2.09
C PHE A 328 4.64 -7.07 2.28
N GLY A 329 4.90 -7.96 3.24
CA GLY A 329 6.25 -8.47 3.52
C GLY A 329 6.78 -9.42 2.43
N VAL A 330 8.04 -9.82 2.61
CA VAL A 330 8.66 -10.93 1.88
C VAL A 330 8.65 -12.16 2.77
N PHE A 331 8.22 -13.30 2.23
CA PHE A 331 8.25 -14.59 2.91
C PHE A 331 9.62 -15.25 2.68
N LEU A 332 10.22 -15.73 3.78
CA LEU A 332 11.60 -16.21 3.85
C LEU A 332 11.68 -17.62 4.47
#